data_AF-A0A7J7G575-F1
#
_entry.id   AF-A0A7J7G575-F1
#
_cell.length_a   1.000
_cell.length_b   1.000
_cell.length_c   1.000
_cell.angle_alpha   90.00
_cell.angle_beta   90.00
_cell.angle_gamma   90.00
#
_symmetry.space_group_name_H-M   'P 1'
#
loop_
_entity.id
_entity.type
_entity.pdbx_description
1 polymer ?
#
loop_
_entity_poly.entity_id
_entity_poly.type
_entity_poly.pdbx_seq_one_letter_code
_entity_poly.pdbx_strand_id
1 'polypeptide(L)'
;MHIEEPILYIKMQIATFQLEKGSQKECKKLLEDRKSTLDSMTDIDPSVYANYYWVSSQYHESRQEFAEFYKSALLYLAYTLVESLSESFKLDLAFDLSLAALLRENIYNFGELLAHPIISLIPHISVKPSDRSLIAEGGRRRNTVHNSSPTGTGKCSLPMRRKGI
;
A
#
# COMPACT_ATOMS: atom_id res chain seq x y z
N MET A 1 15.87 4.70 34.80
CA MET A 1 16.56 5.68 33.92
C MET A 1 16.72 5.01 32.57
N HIS A 2 15.98 5.47 31.56
CA HIS A 2 15.70 4.72 30.33
C HIS A 2 16.85 4.85 29.32
N ILE A 3 18.04 4.35 29.67
CA ILE A 3 19.23 4.37 28.79
C ILE A 3 19.18 3.21 27.79
N GLU A 4 18.46 2.13 28.12
CA GLU A 4 18.45 0.91 27.30
C GLU A 4 17.58 1.02 26.04
N GLU A 5 16.51 1.82 26.08
CA GLU A 5 15.65 2.16 24.95
C GLU A 5 16.40 2.84 23.78
N PRO A 6 17.13 3.97 23.97
CA PRO A 6 17.89 4.57 22.88
C PRO A 6 19.06 3.68 22.42
N ILE A 7 19.63 2.86 23.31
CA ILE A 7 20.63 1.85 22.92
C ILE A 7 20.00 0.77 22.02
N LEU A 8 18.77 0.34 22.32
CA LEU A 8 18.00 -0.63 21.54
C LEU A 8 17.62 -0.04 20.16
N TYR A 9 17.10 1.19 20.12
CA TYR A 9 16.76 1.90 18.89
C TYR A 9 17.98 2.10 17.96
N ILE A 10 19.12 2.57 18.50
CA ILE A 10 20.37 2.71 17.72
C ILE A 10 20.84 1.34 17.19
N LYS A 11 20.71 0.27 17.99
CA LYS A 11 21.10 -1.09 17.57
C LYS A 11 20.17 -1.67 16.49
N MET A 12 18.87 -1.35 16.49
CA MET A 12 17.96 -1.70 15.40
C MET A 12 18.41 -1.07 14.08
N GLN A 13 18.71 0.24 14.07
CA GLN A 13 19.20 0.92 12.87
C GLN A 13 20.54 0.34 12.37
N ILE A 14 21.41 -0.11 13.28
CA ILE A 14 22.64 -0.85 12.91
C ILE A 14 22.32 -2.19 12.23
N ALA A 15 21.30 -2.92 12.69
CA ALA A 15 20.84 -4.15 12.03
C ALA A 15 20.25 -3.90 10.64
N THR A 16 19.56 -2.79 10.40
CA THR A 16 19.13 -2.35 9.06
C THR A 16 20.34 -2.20 8.14
N PHE A 17 21.36 -1.43 8.56
CA PHE A 17 22.60 -1.27 7.79
C PHE A 17 23.42 -2.56 7.64
N GLN A 18 23.30 -3.54 8.55
CA GLN A 18 23.89 -4.87 8.37
C GLN A 18 23.11 -5.69 7.34
N LEU A 19 21.79 -5.54 7.27
CA LEU A 19 20.94 -6.23 6.32
C LEU A 19 21.22 -5.76 4.88
N GLU A 20 21.30 -4.44 4.67
CA GLU A 20 21.70 -3.81 3.40
C GLU A 20 23.08 -4.29 2.90
N LYS A 21 24.00 -4.57 3.83
CA LYS A 21 25.35 -5.10 3.54
C LYS A 21 25.39 -6.62 3.31
N GLY A 22 24.25 -7.31 3.41
CA GLY A 22 24.15 -8.77 3.28
C GLY A 22 24.57 -9.56 4.53
N SER A 23 24.87 -8.91 5.67
CA SER A 23 25.26 -9.54 6.94
C SER A 23 24.07 -10.18 7.68
N GLN A 24 23.25 -10.99 7.00
CA GLN A 24 22.06 -11.65 7.57
C GLN A 24 22.34 -12.45 8.85
N LYS A 25 23.55 -13.03 8.99
CA LYS A 25 23.96 -13.79 10.19
C LYS A 25 24.18 -12.91 11.42
N GLU A 26 24.65 -11.68 11.22
CA GLU A 26 24.87 -10.71 12.31
C GLU A 26 23.56 -10.04 12.68
N CYS A 27 22.79 -9.62 11.67
CA CYS A 27 21.44 -9.08 11.82
C CYS A 27 20.54 -10.03 12.63
N LYS A 28 20.55 -11.36 12.34
CA LYS A 28 19.81 -12.33 13.15
C LYS A 28 20.24 -12.35 14.61
N LYS A 29 21.55 -12.45 14.89
CA LYS A 29 22.05 -12.46 16.28
C LYS A 29 21.63 -11.20 17.02
N LEU A 30 21.75 -10.03 16.37
CA LEU A 30 21.33 -8.76 16.94
C LEU A 30 19.83 -8.78 17.25
N LEU A 31 18.97 -9.24 16.33
CA LEU A 31 17.53 -9.36 16.56
C LEU A 31 17.19 -10.25 17.76
N GLU A 32 17.74 -11.46 17.87
CA GLU A 32 17.47 -12.37 19.01
C GLU A 32 18.02 -11.81 20.34
N ASP A 33 19.25 -11.25 20.35
CA ASP A 33 19.85 -10.60 21.52
C ASP A 33 19.03 -9.38 21.97
N ARG A 34 18.50 -8.61 21.01
CA ARG A 34 17.67 -7.43 21.30
C ARG A 34 16.25 -7.81 21.68
N LYS A 35 15.70 -8.89 21.14
CA LYS A 35 14.39 -9.43 21.54
C LYS A 35 14.38 -9.84 23.01
N SER A 36 15.35 -10.65 23.44
CA SER A 36 15.47 -11.00 24.87
C SER A 36 15.70 -9.79 25.77
N THR A 37 16.38 -8.74 25.27
CA THR A 37 16.52 -7.45 25.98
C THR A 37 15.18 -6.69 26.08
N LEU A 38 14.40 -6.65 24.98
CA LEU A 38 13.08 -6.01 24.88
C LEU A 38 12.04 -6.73 25.76
N ASP A 39 11.99 -8.08 25.70
CA ASP A 39 11.10 -8.92 26.51
C ASP A 39 11.43 -8.87 28.03
N SER A 40 12.63 -8.40 28.41
CA SER A 40 13.05 -8.23 29.81
C SER A 40 12.70 -6.86 30.41
N MET A 41 12.36 -5.88 29.59
CA MET A 41 12.00 -4.54 30.04
C MET A 41 10.48 -4.41 30.22
N THR A 42 10.07 -3.83 31.34
CA THR A 42 8.67 -3.41 31.58
C THR A 42 8.57 -1.89 31.38
N ASP A 43 7.49 -1.45 30.74
CA ASP A 43 7.17 -0.02 30.47
C ASP A 43 8.10 0.63 29.42
N ILE A 44 8.10 0.05 28.20
CA ILE A 44 8.80 0.54 27.00
C ILE A 44 7.83 1.30 26.09
N ASP A 45 8.28 2.41 25.48
CA ASP A 45 7.48 3.16 24.51
C ASP A 45 7.12 2.37 23.23
N PRO A 46 5.87 2.44 22.73
CA PRO A 46 5.43 1.75 21.50
C PRO A 46 6.29 2.00 20.26
N SER A 47 6.94 3.16 20.11
CA SER A 47 7.81 3.44 18.95
C SER A 47 9.06 2.57 18.92
N VAL A 48 9.53 2.08 20.07
CA VAL A 48 10.66 1.15 20.17
C VAL A 48 10.24 -0.26 19.74
N TYR A 49 9.04 -0.71 20.15
CA TYR A 49 8.43 -1.95 19.62
C TYR A 49 8.21 -1.85 18.11
N ALA A 50 7.65 -0.75 17.62
CA ALA A 50 7.46 -0.51 16.19
C ALA A 50 8.79 -0.64 15.43
N ASN A 51 9.84 0.06 15.88
CA ASN A 51 11.15 0.00 15.22
C ASN A 51 11.75 -1.42 15.23
N TYR A 52 11.59 -2.17 16.34
CA TYR A 52 11.99 -3.58 16.39
C TYR A 52 11.23 -4.45 15.38
N TYR A 53 9.91 -4.34 15.32
CA TYR A 53 9.09 -5.13 14.39
C TYR A 53 9.32 -4.77 12.92
N TRP A 54 9.67 -3.51 12.62
CA TRP A 54 10.09 -3.07 11.28
C TRP A 54 11.42 -3.71 10.84
N VAL A 55 12.45 -3.70 11.69
CA VAL A 55 13.73 -4.37 11.33
C VAL A 55 13.54 -5.89 11.27
N SER A 56 12.64 -6.46 12.07
CA SER A 56 12.21 -7.86 11.97
C SER A 56 11.50 -8.17 10.65
N SER A 57 10.61 -7.31 10.14
CA SER A 57 9.95 -7.54 8.85
C SER A 57 10.99 -7.56 7.73
N GLN A 58 11.83 -6.54 7.61
CA GLN A 58 12.85 -6.48 6.55
C GLN A 58 13.81 -7.68 6.60
N TYR A 59 14.16 -8.16 7.79
CA TYR A 59 14.95 -9.38 7.95
C TYR A 59 14.27 -10.62 7.34
N HIS A 60 12.99 -10.85 7.64
CA HIS A 60 12.22 -11.98 7.10
C HIS A 60 11.94 -11.83 5.60
N GLU A 61 11.71 -10.61 5.11
CA GLU A 61 11.60 -10.30 3.67
C GLU A 61 12.86 -10.75 2.91
N SER A 62 14.04 -10.36 3.40
CA SER A 62 15.34 -10.72 2.81
C SER A 62 15.63 -12.23 2.79
N ARG A 63 14.85 -13.01 3.55
CA ARG A 63 14.93 -14.47 3.65
C ARG A 63 13.73 -15.18 3.00
N GLN A 64 12.83 -14.44 2.36
CA GLN A 64 11.60 -14.93 1.73
C GLN A 64 10.66 -15.65 2.71
N GLU A 65 10.75 -15.34 4.00
CA GLU A 65 9.88 -15.85 5.07
C GLU A 65 8.60 -15.00 5.15
N PHE A 66 7.81 -15.00 4.07
CA PHE A 66 6.63 -14.14 3.92
C PHE A 66 5.58 -14.30 5.03
N ALA A 67 5.49 -15.48 5.66
CA ALA A 67 4.59 -15.73 6.78
C ALA A 67 5.01 -14.98 8.07
N GLU A 68 6.30 -14.78 8.28
CA GLU A 68 6.89 -14.08 9.43
C GLU A 68 7.00 -12.58 9.17
N PHE A 69 7.35 -12.19 7.93
CA PHE A 69 7.24 -10.81 7.45
C PHE A 69 5.85 -10.25 7.71
N TYR A 70 4.80 -10.94 7.25
CA TYR A 70 3.41 -10.50 7.37
C TYR A 70 3.00 -10.27 8.84
N LYS A 71 3.40 -11.17 9.75
CA LYS A 71 3.14 -11.03 11.20
C LYS A 71 3.87 -9.82 11.77
N SER A 72 5.15 -9.64 11.44
CA SER A 72 5.97 -8.54 11.96
C SER A 72 5.51 -7.18 11.42
N ALA A 73 5.12 -7.11 10.15
CA ALA A 73 4.56 -5.91 9.53
C ALA A 73 3.21 -5.52 10.16
N LEU A 74 2.31 -6.48 10.41
CA LEU A 74 1.06 -6.20 11.15
C LEU A 74 1.32 -5.75 12.60
N LEU A 75 2.34 -6.29 13.27
CA LEU A 75 2.72 -5.83 14.62
C LEU A 75 3.30 -4.42 14.59
N TYR A 76 4.19 -4.10 13.64
CA TYR A 76 4.66 -2.73 13.40
C TYR A 76 3.50 -1.73 13.24
N LEU A 77 2.46 -2.13 12.52
CA LEU A 77 1.25 -1.34 12.28
C LEU A 77 0.28 -1.27 13.46
N ALA A 78 0.38 -2.18 14.43
CA ALA A 78 -0.35 -2.10 15.70
C ALA A 78 0.31 -1.11 16.69
N TYR A 79 1.63 -0.93 16.61
CA TYR A 79 2.38 0.02 17.45
C TYR A 79 2.60 1.39 16.78
N THR A 80 2.39 1.52 15.47
CA THR A 80 2.57 2.76 14.70
C THR A 80 1.24 3.38 14.32
N LEU A 81 1.02 4.65 14.68
CA LEU A 81 -0.12 5.42 14.18
C LEU A 81 0.00 5.59 12.66
N VAL A 82 -0.79 4.81 11.91
CA VAL A 82 -0.90 4.86 10.44
C VAL A 82 -0.98 6.30 9.92
N GLU A 83 -1.72 7.17 10.60
CA GLU A 83 -1.90 8.58 10.22
C GLU A 83 -0.58 9.36 10.06
N SER A 84 0.47 9.04 10.83
CA SER A 84 1.76 9.74 10.78
C SER A 84 2.66 9.36 9.59
N LEU A 85 2.35 8.26 8.89
CA LEU A 85 3.14 7.76 7.76
C LEU A 85 2.78 8.49 6.45
N SER A 86 3.74 8.63 5.52
CA SER A 86 3.46 9.23 4.21
C SER A 86 2.54 8.34 3.36
N GLU A 87 1.78 8.95 2.44
CA GLU A 87 0.90 8.22 1.52
C GLU A 87 1.67 7.25 0.60
N SER A 88 2.91 7.59 0.23
CA SER A 88 3.79 6.69 -0.53
C SER A 88 4.12 5.43 0.29
N PHE A 89 4.64 5.60 1.51
CA PHE A 89 5.05 4.49 2.36
C PHE A 89 3.86 3.61 2.78
N LYS A 90 2.67 4.20 2.92
CA LYS A 90 1.40 3.47 3.10
C LYS A 90 1.08 2.57 1.90
N LEU A 91 1.24 3.07 0.67
CA LEU A 91 0.99 2.31 -0.55
C LEU A 91 2.03 1.20 -0.74
N ASP A 92 3.31 1.50 -0.51
CA ASP A 92 4.42 0.55 -0.61
C ASP A 92 4.20 -0.62 0.39
N LEU A 93 4.03 -0.31 1.68
CA LEU A 93 3.80 -1.32 2.73
C LEU A 93 2.50 -2.11 2.53
N ALA A 94 1.44 -1.49 2.00
CA ALA A 94 0.19 -2.20 1.70
C ALA A 94 0.30 -3.11 0.46
N PHE A 95 1.16 -2.76 -0.51
CA PHE A 95 1.53 -3.64 -1.62
C PHE A 95 2.35 -4.83 -1.12
N ASP A 96 3.38 -4.61 -0.29
CA ASP A 96 4.24 -5.68 0.24
C ASP A 96 3.47 -6.64 1.15
N LEU A 97 2.57 -6.13 2.00
CA LEU A 97 1.64 -6.94 2.79
C LEU A 97 0.72 -7.78 1.90
N SER A 98 0.20 -7.22 0.82
CA SER A 98 -0.66 -7.94 -0.14
C SER A 98 0.13 -9.04 -0.86
N LEU A 99 1.37 -8.75 -1.27
CA LEU A 99 2.27 -9.71 -1.91
C LEU A 99 2.64 -10.85 -0.96
N ALA A 100 3.04 -10.53 0.28
CA ALA A 100 3.35 -11.52 1.31
C ALA A 100 2.14 -12.39 1.67
N ALA A 101 0.93 -11.82 1.69
CA ALA A 101 -0.31 -12.57 1.90
C ALA A 101 -0.67 -13.49 0.72
N LEU A 102 -0.22 -13.20 -0.51
CA LEU A 102 -0.38 -14.08 -1.69
C LEU A 102 0.69 -15.18 -1.75
N LEU A 103 1.93 -14.90 -1.36
CA LEU A 103 3.06 -15.84 -1.42
C LEU A 103 3.15 -16.80 -0.23
N ARG A 104 2.44 -16.50 0.86
CA ARG A 104 2.39 -17.29 2.09
C ARG A 104 1.53 -18.55 1.90
N GLU A 105 2.15 -19.73 1.99
CA GLU A 105 1.49 -21.03 1.80
C GLU A 105 0.33 -21.34 2.77
N ASN A 106 0.23 -20.64 3.91
CA ASN A 106 -0.59 -21.07 5.03
C ASN A 106 -1.54 -20.00 5.60
N ILE A 107 -2.85 -20.29 5.50
CA ILE A 107 -4.01 -19.64 6.14
C ILE A 107 -4.54 -18.34 5.47
N TYR A 108 -5.58 -18.54 4.65
CA TYR A 108 -6.96 -17.96 4.66
C TYR A 108 -7.28 -16.51 5.08
N ASN A 109 -6.41 -15.77 5.78
CA ASN A 109 -6.78 -14.49 6.41
C ASN A 109 -6.68 -13.28 5.46
N PHE A 110 -6.67 -13.50 4.13
CA PHE A 110 -6.82 -12.44 3.13
C PHE A 110 -8.15 -11.68 3.34
N GLY A 111 -9.20 -12.36 3.80
CA GLY A 111 -10.47 -11.72 4.18
C GLY A 111 -10.37 -10.80 5.40
N GLU A 112 -9.50 -11.11 6.37
CA GLU A 112 -9.23 -10.23 7.51
C GLU A 112 -8.36 -9.03 7.09
N LEU A 113 -7.37 -9.26 6.21
CA LEU A 113 -6.53 -8.20 5.65
C LEU A 113 -7.38 -7.20 4.87
N LEU A 114 -8.33 -7.68 4.05
CA LEU A 114 -9.31 -6.84 3.33
C LEU A 114 -10.24 -6.05 4.26
N ALA A 115 -10.44 -6.50 5.50
CA ALA A 115 -11.19 -5.79 6.52
C ALA A 115 -10.34 -4.83 7.37
N HIS A 116 -9.01 -4.87 7.26
CA HIS A 116 -8.13 -3.99 8.01
C HIS A 116 -8.09 -2.57 7.38
N PRO A 117 -8.10 -1.48 8.16
CA PRO A 117 -8.07 -0.09 7.64
C PRO A 117 -6.89 0.26 6.72
N ILE A 118 -5.89 -0.63 6.65
CA ILE A 118 -4.69 -0.47 5.82
C ILE A 118 -4.93 -0.92 4.37
N ILE A 119 -5.88 -1.83 4.10
CA ILE A 119 -6.30 -2.10 2.72
C ILE A 119 -7.17 -0.97 2.16
N SER A 120 -7.89 -0.21 2.98
CA SER A 120 -8.50 1.06 2.53
C SER A 120 -7.47 2.14 2.15
N LEU A 121 -6.18 1.95 2.46
CA LEU A 121 -5.06 2.75 1.93
C LEU A 121 -4.59 2.27 0.55
N ILE A 122 -5.29 1.33 -0.08
CA ILE A 122 -5.08 0.88 -1.47
C ILE A 122 -6.21 1.40 -2.40
N PRO A 123 -6.52 2.73 -2.45
CA PRO A 123 -7.41 3.26 -3.50
C PRO A 123 -6.71 3.30 -4.87
N HIS A 124 -5.40 3.02 -4.91
CA HIS A 124 -4.52 3.34 -6.03
C HIS A 124 -3.84 2.14 -6.73
N ILE A 125 -4.36 0.91 -6.57
CA ILE A 125 -4.24 -0.05 -7.69
C ILE A 125 -5.14 0.45 -8.82
N SER A 126 -4.64 1.44 -9.55
CA SER A 126 -5.22 1.91 -10.80
C SER A 126 -4.93 0.87 -11.88
N VAL A 127 -5.60 -0.28 -11.79
CA VAL A 127 -5.94 -1.05 -12.98
C VAL A 127 -6.87 -0.15 -13.79
N LYS A 128 -6.29 0.75 -14.59
CA LYS A 128 -7.04 1.39 -15.66
C LYS A 128 -7.61 0.25 -16.51
N PRO A 129 -8.94 0.13 -16.65
CA PRO A 129 -9.50 -0.83 -17.58
C PRO A 129 -9.21 -0.30 -18.97
N SER A 130 -8.07 -0.72 -19.54
CA SER A 130 -7.63 -0.33 -20.88
C SER A 130 -8.57 -0.90 -21.95
N ASP A 131 -9.68 -0.21 -22.15
CA ASP A 131 -10.57 -0.24 -23.30
C ASP A 131 -10.99 -1.62 -23.82
N ARG A 132 -11.63 -2.41 -22.96
CA ARG A 132 -12.57 -3.47 -23.41
C ARG A 132 -13.87 -2.85 -23.96
N SER A 133 -13.75 -2.05 -25.01
CA SER A 133 -14.85 -1.26 -25.60
C SER A 133 -14.83 -1.21 -27.15
N LEU A 134 -14.04 -2.06 -27.83
CA LEU A 134 -13.91 -2.07 -29.29
C LEU A 134 -14.07 -3.45 -29.98
N ILE A 135 -14.82 -4.39 -29.40
CA ILE A 135 -15.20 -5.66 -30.08
C ILE A 135 -16.67 -6.08 -29.84
N ALA A 136 -17.63 -5.30 -30.32
CA ALA A 136 -19.01 -5.74 -30.56
C ALA A 136 -19.71 -4.89 -31.64
N GLU A 137 -20.76 -5.44 -32.27
CA GLU A 137 -21.81 -4.70 -33.00
C GLU A 137 -21.41 -3.92 -34.29
N GLY A 138 -20.72 -4.57 -35.23
CA GLY A 138 -20.59 -4.14 -36.64
C GLY A 138 -21.59 -4.81 -37.62
N GLY A 139 -22.74 -5.29 -37.10
CA GLY A 139 -23.46 -6.48 -37.57
C GLY A 139 -24.54 -6.37 -38.66
N ARG A 140 -24.30 -5.67 -39.78
CA ARG A 140 -24.90 -5.97 -41.11
C ARG A 140 -26.45 -5.85 -41.34
N ARG A 141 -26.88 -4.64 -41.75
CA ARG A 141 -27.80 -4.30 -42.90
C ARG A 141 -29.34 -4.46 -42.81
N ARG A 142 -30.02 -3.38 -43.28
CA ARG A 142 -31.33 -3.31 -44.03
C ARG A 142 -32.61 -3.61 -43.22
N ASN A 143 -33.81 -3.05 -43.48
CA ASN A 143 -34.47 -2.33 -44.61
C ASN A 143 -35.70 -1.52 -44.03
N THR A 144 -36.44 -0.54 -44.61
CA THR A 144 -36.32 0.40 -45.76
C THR A 144 -37.53 1.40 -45.83
N VAL A 145 -37.27 2.68 -46.20
CA VAL A 145 -38.06 3.53 -47.16
C VAL A 145 -39.37 4.28 -46.75
N HIS A 146 -39.45 5.57 -47.19
CA HIS A 146 -40.63 6.48 -47.36
C HIS A 146 -41.39 7.00 -46.09
N ASN A 147 -41.96 8.22 -46.04
CA ASN A 147 -41.94 9.37 -46.99
C ASN A 147 -42.24 10.76 -46.34
N SER A 148 -42.18 11.81 -47.18
CA SER A 148 -42.83 13.15 -47.05
C SER A 148 -42.11 14.30 -46.28
N SER A 149 -42.43 15.53 -46.71
CA SER A 149 -41.73 16.81 -46.45
C SER A 149 -42.77 17.95 -46.17
N PRO A 150 -42.51 19.27 -46.37
CA PRO A 150 -41.84 20.17 -45.41
C PRO A 150 -42.58 21.51 -45.11
N THR A 151 -42.38 22.09 -43.92
CA THR A 151 -42.62 23.53 -43.56
C THR A 151 -41.90 23.85 -42.22
N GLY A 152 -41.47 25.08 -41.88
CA GLY A 152 -41.34 26.32 -42.67
C GLY A 152 -40.96 27.55 -41.80
N THR A 153 -40.02 28.39 -42.29
CA THR A 153 -39.75 29.83 -41.92
C THR A 153 -39.42 30.27 -40.48
N GLY A 154 -38.40 31.16 -40.32
CA GLY A 154 -38.12 31.96 -39.11
C GLY A 154 -36.63 32.07 -38.74
N LYS A 155 -35.76 32.75 -39.51
CA LYS A 155 -35.46 34.20 -39.52
C LYS A 155 -35.13 34.84 -38.15
N CYS A 156 -33.99 35.56 -38.14
CA CYS A 156 -33.42 36.53 -37.17
C CYS A 156 -32.33 36.04 -36.21
N SER A 157 -31.32 36.83 -35.81
CA SER A 157 -30.63 37.99 -36.41
C SER A 157 -29.39 38.33 -35.56
N LEU A 158 -28.17 38.35 -36.13
CA LEU A 158 -26.98 39.01 -35.55
C LEU A 158 -27.09 40.54 -35.76
N PRO A 159 -26.52 41.43 -34.89
CA PRO A 159 -25.06 41.66 -34.88
C PRO A 159 -24.38 42.27 -33.61
N MET A 160 -23.04 42.23 -33.65
CA MET A 160 -22.04 43.22 -33.16
C MET A 160 -21.99 43.80 -31.71
N ARG A 161 -20.82 43.55 -31.07
CA ARG A 161 -19.85 44.51 -30.46
C ARG A 161 -20.35 45.81 -29.79
N ARG A 162 -19.83 46.06 -28.56
CA ARG A 162 -18.95 47.23 -28.29
C ARG A 162 -18.02 47.02 -27.07
N LYS A 163 -17.08 47.95 -26.86
CA LYS A 163 -16.04 47.95 -25.81
C LYS A 163 -16.45 48.79 -24.58
N GLY A 164 -15.84 48.49 -23.43
CA GLY A 164 -15.73 49.34 -22.24
C GLY A 164 -15.34 48.46 -21.03
N ILE A 165 -14.39 48.82 -20.17
CA ILE A 165 -13.47 49.98 -20.15
C ILE A 165 -12.04 49.43 -20.11
#